data_AF-A0A958MWK2-F1
#
_entry.id   AF-A0A958MWK2-F1
#
_cell.length_a   1.000
_cell.length_b   1.000
_cell.length_c   1.000
_cell.angle_alpha   90.00
_cell.angle_beta   90.00
_cell.angle_gamma   90.00
#
_symmetry.space_group_name_H-M   'P 1'
#
loop_
_entity.id
_entity.type
_entity.pdbx_description
1 polymer ?
#
loop_
_entity_poly.entity_id
_entity_poly.type
_entity_poly.pdbx_seq_one_letter_code
_entity_poly.pdbx_strand_id
1 'polypeptide(L)'
;SVEFGHIAKEIRAEVGGAGQQVALKRKMYEVASRLGEELGVDALITGEAIGQVSSQVLCNLKLIEEKATLPVLRPLVGMDKEEIMSEAKRVGTAILSEKIREFCSLGGEKPMI
;
A
#
# COMPACT_ATOMS: atom_id res chain seq x y z
N SER A 1 11.04 -8.27 -10.20
CA SER A 1 9.73 -8.01 -9.57
C SER A 1 9.40 -9.16 -8.63
N VAL A 2 8.66 -8.91 -7.55
CA VAL A 2 8.21 -9.95 -6.60
C VAL A 2 6.77 -10.36 -6.94
N GLU A 3 6.49 -11.65 -6.99
CA GLU A 3 5.16 -12.19 -7.31
C GLU A 3 4.39 -12.49 -6.02
N PHE A 4 3.25 -11.82 -5.82
CA PHE A 4 2.41 -11.96 -4.61
C PHE A 4 1.14 -12.78 -4.86
N GLY A 5 0.95 -13.40 -6.03
CA GLY A 5 -0.31 -14.03 -6.41
C GLY A 5 -0.70 -15.20 -5.51
N HIS A 6 0.26 -16.02 -5.09
CA HIS A 6 0.02 -17.12 -4.13
C HIS A 6 -0.38 -16.59 -2.75
N ILE A 7 0.40 -15.66 -2.20
CA ILE A 7 0.16 -15.03 -0.89
C ILE A 7 -1.20 -14.33 -0.87
N ALA A 8 -1.56 -13.66 -1.96
CA ALA A 8 -2.85 -13.01 -2.15
C ALA A 8 -4.04 -14.00 -2.18
N LYS A 9 -3.83 -15.25 -2.61
CA LYS A 9 -4.86 -16.30 -2.55
C LYS A 9 -4.99 -16.88 -1.15
N GLU A 10 -3.87 -17.14 -0.47
CA GLU A 10 -3.87 -17.61 0.92
C GLU A 10 -4.56 -16.60 1.85
N ILE A 11 -4.19 -15.32 1.74
CA ILE A 11 -4.83 -14.25 2.53
C ILE A 11 -6.34 -14.18 2.28
N ARG A 12 -6.80 -14.42 1.05
CA ARG A 12 -8.24 -14.47 0.75
C ARG A 12 -8.95 -15.66 1.38
N ALA A 13 -8.27 -16.80 1.53
CA ALA A 13 -8.82 -18.00 2.13
C ALA A 13 -8.84 -17.94 3.66
N GLU A 14 -7.84 -17.28 4.27
CA GLU A 14 -7.61 -17.33 5.72
C GLU A 14 -8.01 -16.05 6.46
N VAL A 15 -7.99 -14.89 5.81
CA VAL A 15 -8.26 -13.58 6.44
C VAL A 15 -9.63 -13.08 6.02
N GLY A 16 -10.46 -12.75 7.01
CA GLY A 16 -11.80 -12.22 6.78
C GLY A 16 -11.81 -10.76 6.28
N GLY A 17 -12.63 -10.51 5.26
CA GLY A 17 -13.08 -9.18 4.80
C GLY A 17 -12.06 -8.05 4.90
N ALA A 18 -12.36 -7.07 5.78
CA ALA A 18 -11.61 -5.83 5.95
C ALA A 18 -10.10 -5.99 6.22
N GLY A 19 -9.68 -7.12 6.80
CA GLY A 19 -8.29 -7.37 7.18
C GLY A 19 -7.37 -7.79 6.03
N GLN A 20 -7.93 -8.23 4.91
CA GLN A 20 -7.15 -8.81 3.79
C GLN A 20 -6.15 -7.80 3.21
N GLN A 21 -6.56 -6.55 3.04
CA GLN A 21 -5.69 -5.49 2.52
C GLN A 21 -4.55 -5.15 3.48
N VAL A 22 -4.83 -5.12 4.78
CA VAL A 22 -3.82 -4.88 5.84
C VAL A 22 -2.83 -6.04 5.86
N ALA A 23 -3.30 -7.29 5.78
CA ALA A 23 -2.47 -8.48 5.75
C ALA A 23 -1.54 -8.51 4.52
N LEU A 24 -2.07 -8.19 3.33
CA LEU A 24 -1.26 -8.13 2.11
C LEU A 24 -0.18 -7.06 2.21
N LYS A 25 -0.55 -5.83 2.63
CA LYS A 25 0.41 -4.74 2.78
C LYS A 25 1.49 -5.05 3.82
N ARG A 26 1.13 -5.70 4.94
CA ARG A 26 2.10 -6.20 5.93
C ARG A 26 3.14 -7.12 5.30
N LYS A 27 2.72 -8.03 4.41
CA LYS A 27 3.65 -8.89 3.67
C LYS A 27 4.48 -8.14 2.63
N MET A 28 3.90 -7.17 1.94
CA MET A 28 4.64 -6.32 1.01
C MET A 28 5.73 -5.51 1.71
N TYR A 29 5.42 -4.93 2.88
CA TYR A 29 6.39 -4.19 3.70
C TYR A 29 7.51 -5.09 4.21
N GLU A 30 7.18 -6.27 4.72
CA GLU A 30 8.17 -7.27 5.17
C GLU A 30 9.17 -7.61 4.05
N VAL A 31 8.67 -7.89 2.85
CA VAL A 31 9.52 -8.24 1.70
C VAL A 31 10.30 -7.03 1.19
N ALA A 32 9.66 -5.86 1.10
CA ALA A 32 10.30 -4.64 0.65
C ALA A 32 11.46 -4.23 1.56
N SER A 33 11.28 -4.35 2.88
CA SER A 33 12.35 -4.07 3.85
C SER A 33 13.53 -5.02 3.71
N ARG A 34 13.29 -6.34 3.60
CA ARG A 34 14.37 -7.31 3.37
C ARG A 34 15.14 -7.03 2.09
N LEU A 35 14.42 -6.78 1.00
CA LEU A 35 15.05 -6.43 -0.27
C LEU A 35 15.82 -5.10 -0.17
N GLY A 36 15.29 -4.14 0.58
CA GLY A 36 15.97 -2.87 0.81
C GLY A 36 17.29 -3.03 1.57
N GLU A 37 17.31 -3.87 2.60
CA GLU A 37 18.53 -4.23 3.33
C GLU A 37 19.55 -4.91 2.42
N GLU A 38 19.12 -5.87 1.59
CA GLU A 38 19.99 -6.56 0.61
C GLU A 38 20.57 -5.60 -0.46
N LEU A 39 19.79 -4.60 -0.87
CA LEU A 39 20.19 -3.60 -1.86
C LEU A 39 20.94 -2.41 -1.25
N GLY A 40 21.05 -2.33 0.09
CA GLY A 40 21.70 -1.23 0.79
C GLY A 40 20.97 0.12 0.65
N VAL A 41 19.62 0.11 0.61
CA VAL A 41 18.81 1.35 0.57
C VAL A 41 18.38 1.75 1.98
N ASP A 42 18.32 3.06 2.25
CA ASP A 42 18.10 3.59 3.59
C ASP A 42 16.62 3.68 4.00
N ALA A 43 15.69 3.63 3.03
CA ALA A 43 14.27 3.84 3.29
C ALA A 43 13.37 3.24 2.20
N LEU A 44 12.12 2.98 2.56
CA LEU A 44 11.02 2.69 1.65
C LEU A 44 10.20 3.95 1.38
N ILE A 45 9.72 4.12 0.15
CA ILE A 45 8.80 5.22 -0.20
C ILE A 45 7.46 4.62 -0.64
N THR A 46 6.37 5.17 -0.11
CA THR A 46 5.01 4.76 -0.51
C THR A 46 4.15 5.97 -0.88
N GLY A 47 3.16 5.75 -1.76
CA GLY A 47 2.15 6.74 -2.12
C GLY A 47 0.90 6.70 -1.24
N GLU A 48 1.02 6.27 0.02
CA GLU A 48 -0.12 6.23 0.95
C GLU A 48 -0.51 7.63 1.42
N ALA A 49 -1.80 7.92 1.38
CA ALA A 49 -2.42 9.17 1.85
C ALA A 49 -3.44 8.84 2.95
N ILE A 50 -3.59 9.68 3.98
CA ILE A 50 -4.60 9.44 5.02
C ILE A 50 -5.97 9.89 4.51
N GLY A 51 -6.99 9.08 4.73
CA GLY A 51 -8.39 9.48 4.46
C GLY A 51 -8.86 9.30 3.01
N GLN A 52 -8.03 8.80 2.10
CA GLN A 52 -8.41 8.54 0.70
C GLN A 52 -9.12 7.18 0.51
N VAL A 53 -8.74 6.15 1.28
CA VAL A 53 -9.45 4.87 1.35
C VAL A 53 -9.56 4.37 2.79
N SER A 54 -10.51 3.48 3.01
CA SER A 54 -10.85 2.99 4.35
C SER A 54 -9.78 2.09 4.99
N SER A 55 -8.84 1.55 4.21
CA SER A 55 -7.63 0.87 4.70
C SER A 55 -6.51 1.83 5.11
N GLN A 56 -6.63 3.13 4.82
CA GLN A 56 -5.66 4.18 5.13
C GLN A 56 -6.11 5.06 6.30
N VAL A 57 -6.64 4.42 7.34
CA VAL A 57 -6.80 5.02 8.67
C VAL A 57 -5.50 4.85 9.46
N LEU A 58 -5.20 5.79 10.37
CA LEU A 58 -3.95 5.81 11.14
C LEU A 58 -3.63 4.48 11.85
N CYS A 59 -4.66 3.79 12.37
CA CYS A 59 -4.48 2.49 13.02
C CYS A 59 -3.98 1.42 12.05
N ASN A 60 -4.50 1.37 10.82
CA ASN A 60 -4.05 0.42 9.81
C ASN A 60 -2.64 0.74 9.32
N LEU A 61 -2.30 2.02 9.13
CA LEU A 61 -0.94 2.42 8.74
C LEU A 61 0.08 2.00 9.81
N LYS A 62 -0.24 2.22 11.09
CA LYS A 62 0.60 1.76 12.20
C LYS A 62 0.78 0.24 12.16
N LEU A 63 -0.30 -0.53 11.99
CA LEU A 63 -0.22 -1.98 11.89
C LEU A 63 0.60 -2.42 10.68
N ILE A 64 0.48 -1.78 9.52
CA ILE A 64 1.27 -2.17 8.34
C ILE A 64 2.77 -1.92 8.59
N GLU A 65 3.11 -0.77 9.17
CA GLU A 65 4.48 -0.33 9.40
C GLU A 65 5.24 -1.17 10.43
N GLU A 66 4.57 -1.87 11.34
CA GLU A 66 5.19 -2.87 12.24
C GLU A 66 5.99 -3.96 11.51
N LYS A 67 5.75 -4.15 10.21
CA LYS A 67 6.46 -5.12 9.37
C LYS A 67 7.61 -4.53 8.57
N ALA A 68 7.79 -3.21 8.57
CA ALA A 68 8.97 -2.60 8.01
C ALA A 68 10.11 -2.54 9.03
N THR A 69 11.31 -2.93 8.62
CA THR A 69 12.55 -2.71 9.38
C THR A 69 13.28 -1.44 8.93
N LEU A 70 13.00 -0.98 7.71
CA LEU A 70 13.48 0.29 7.16
C LEU A 70 12.46 1.42 7.39
N PRO A 71 12.91 2.67 7.57
CA PRO A 71 12.04 3.85 7.61
C PRO A 71 11.11 3.92 6.39
N VAL A 72 9.84 4.28 6.61
CA VAL A 72 8.84 4.40 5.54
C VAL A 72 8.43 5.86 5.35
N LEU A 73 8.85 6.44 4.22
CA LEU A 73 8.52 7.80 3.83
C LEU A 73 7.20 7.82 3.06
N ARG A 74 6.32 8.76 3.43
CA ARG A 74 4.97 8.90 2.87
C ARG A 74 4.72 10.34 2.38
N PRO A 75 5.26 10.72 1.20
CA PRO A 75 5.16 12.10 0.71
C PRO A 75 3.73 12.61 0.54
N LEU A 76 2.77 11.70 0.30
CA LEU A 76 1.37 12.02 0.04
C LEU A 76 0.49 11.94 1.30
N VAL A 77 1.07 11.70 2.49
CA VAL A 77 0.32 11.33 3.71
C VAL A 77 -0.77 12.33 4.09
N GLY A 78 -0.53 13.62 3.86
CA GLY A 78 -1.44 14.71 4.19
C GLY A 78 -2.13 15.34 2.98
N MET A 79 -1.94 14.79 1.78
CA MET A 79 -2.56 15.31 0.56
C MET A 79 -3.95 14.72 0.36
N ASP A 80 -4.86 15.54 -0.14
CA ASP A 80 -6.15 15.08 -0.62
C ASP A 80 -6.07 14.50 -2.05
N LYS A 81 -7.19 13.94 -2.52
CA LYS A 81 -7.26 13.31 -3.85
C LYS A 81 -7.00 14.29 -4.98
N GLU A 82 -7.50 15.52 -4.89
CA GLU A 82 -7.34 16.51 -5.96
C GLU A 82 -5.90 17.00 -6.02
N GLU A 83 -5.24 17.19 -4.88
CA GLU A 83 -3.82 17.49 -4.78
C GLU A 83 -2.97 16.37 -5.41
N ILE A 84 -3.25 15.11 -5.08
CA ILE A 84 -2.53 13.96 -5.67
C ILE A 84 -2.75 13.89 -7.18
N MET A 85 -3.97 14.10 -7.66
CA MET A 85 -4.28 14.10 -9.09
C MET A 85 -3.62 15.27 -9.82
N SER A 86 -3.57 16.45 -9.21
CA SER A 86 -2.85 17.61 -9.72
C SER A 86 -1.36 17.33 -9.84
N GLU A 87 -0.75 16.76 -8.79
CA GLU A 87 0.66 16.36 -8.82
C GLU A 87 0.94 15.30 -9.88
N ALA A 88 0.09 14.27 -10.00
CA ALA A 88 0.21 13.25 -11.05
C ALA A 88 0.14 13.83 -12.47
N LYS A 89 -0.70 14.85 -12.70
CA LYS A 89 -0.76 15.58 -13.98
C LYS A 89 0.51 16.42 -14.17
N ARG A 90 0.96 17.12 -13.14
CA ARG A 90 2.16 17.97 -13.15
C ARG A 90 3.43 17.18 -13.49
N VAL A 91 3.58 15.97 -12.95
CA VAL A 91 4.73 15.08 -13.24
C VAL A 91 4.52 14.17 -14.45
N GLY A 92 3.35 14.26 -15.11
CA GLY A 92 3.05 13.52 -16.34
C GLY A 92 2.71 12.04 -16.16
N THR A 93 2.42 11.57 -14.94
CA THR A 93 2.09 10.16 -14.66
C THR A 93 0.59 9.85 -14.74
N ALA A 94 -0.28 10.86 -14.71
CA ALA A 94 -1.73 10.68 -14.65
C ALA A 94 -2.28 9.71 -15.73
N ILE A 95 -1.91 9.91 -17.00
CA ILE A 95 -2.39 9.09 -18.13
C ILE A 95 -1.93 7.63 -18.03
N LEU A 96 -0.76 7.38 -17.45
CA LEU A 96 -0.25 6.02 -17.23
C LEU A 96 -1.00 5.36 -16.08
N SER A 97 -1.17 6.08 -14.96
CA SER A 97 -1.87 5.59 -13.77
C SER A 97 -3.33 5.22 -14.06
N GLU A 98 -4.03 5.96 -14.92
CA GLU A 98 -5.42 5.66 -15.33
C GLU A 98 -5.56 4.32 -16.07
N LYS A 99 -4.49 3.83 -16.70
CA LYS A 99 -4.50 2.57 -17.46
C LYS A 99 -4.17 1.35 -16.59
N ILE A 100 -3.76 1.56 -15.34
CA ILE A 100 -3.37 0.47 -14.43
C ILE A 100 -4.63 -0.21 -13.92
N ARG A 101 -4.76 -1.51 -14.19
CA ARG A 101 -5.75 -2.36 -13.52
C ARG A 101 -5.29 -2.64 -12.09
N GLU A 102 -6.17 -2.43 -11.12
CA GLU A 102 -5.91 -2.82 -9.75
C GLU A 102 -5.82 -4.34 -9.61
N PHE A 103 -4.60 -4.88 -9.58
CA PHE A 103 -4.35 -6.32 -9.35
C PHE A 103 -4.48 -6.73 -7.88
N CYS A 104 -4.38 -5.78 -6.96
CA CYS A 104 -4.42 -6.01 -5.51
C CYS A 104 -5.79 -5.71 -4.88
N SER A 105 -6.89 -5.62 -5.63
CA SER A 105 -8.23 -5.52 -5.05
C SER A 105 -8.62 -6.87 -4.44
N LEU A 106 -8.17 -7.11 -3.21
CA LEU A 106 -8.47 -8.32 -2.45
C LEU A 106 -9.87 -8.30 -1.84
N GLY A 107 -10.52 -7.13 -1.72
CA GLY A 107 -11.83 -7.01 -1.08
C GLY A 107 -12.78 -6.09 -1.84
N GLY A 108 -13.94 -6.62 -2.20
CA GLY A 108 -15.19 -5.88 -2.24
C GLY A 108 -15.91 -6.12 -0.93
N GLU A 109 -15.78 -5.21 0.03
CA GLU A 109 -16.73 -4.91 1.13
C GLU A 109 -16.11 -3.87 2.07
N LYS A 110 -16.94 -2.97 2.61
CA LYS A 110 -16.54 -1.84 3.46
C LYS A 110 -15.94 -2.32 4.78
N PRO A 111 -14.91 -1.65 5.32
CA PRO A 111 -14.30 -2.09 6.57
C PRO A 111 -15.19 -1.82 7.79
N MET A 112 -14.97 -2.66 8.80
CA MET A 112 -15.54 -2.55 10.14
C MET A 112 -15.03 -1.26 10.79
N ILE A 113 -15.99 -0.42 11.23
CA ILE A 113 -15.78 0.70 12.15
C ILE A 113 -15.72 0.12 13.57
#